data_AF-A0A2W5WKR7-F1
#
_entry.id   AF-A0A2W5WKR7-F1
#
_cell.length_a   1.000
_cell.length_b   1.000
_cell.length_c   1.000
_cell.angle_alpha   90.00
_cell.angle_beta   90.00
_cell.angle_gamma   90.00
#
_symmetry.space_group_name_H-M   'P 1'
#
loop_
_entity.id
_entity.type
_entity.pdbx_description
1 polymer ?
#
loop_
_entity_poly.entity_id
_entity_poly.type
_entity_poly.pdbx_seq_one_letter_code
_entity_poly.pdbx_strand_id
1 'polypeptide(L)'
;MRKTLLTASAAIAAALAACGPAPAQPGQAGAPVETRPPNAPEQKPAFAGQTRGPGLSSNTIGQYQVLASGLDHPWALAFLPTGEILVTERAGRLRVLTKDGKLSPAVAGLPDVFASGQGGLLDVTLDPAYATNHLIYWSYAEADGGVNGTAVARGKLVLGAAPKLENVQVIWRQAPKMDSALHFGGRLVFARDGKLFITTGERSILPGRVQAQHLDATLGKVIRINADGSIPADNPFAKTAGAKPEIWSLGHRNIQAAALDSSGELWTVEHGARGGDELNHPEPGKNYGWPVVTYGEEYSGKPIPDSVTQKDGFEQPFYYWDPVIAPSGMAFYQANLF
;
A
#
# COMPACT_ATOMS: atom_id res chain seq x y z
N MET A 1 6.28 25.41 86.41
CA MET A 1 5.38 26.22 85.54
C MET A 1 6.05 26.35 84.19
N ARG A 2 5.62 25.54 83.21
CA ARG A 2 6.32 25.33 81.93
C ARG A 2 5.87 26.36 80.88
N LYS A 3 6.83 27.12 80.37
CA LYS A 3 6.73 27.88 79.10
C LYS A 3 6.81 26.88 77.95
N THR A 4 6.00 27.05 76.90
CA THR A 4 6.22 26.33 75.63
C THR A 4 5.90 27.25 74.47
N LEU A 5 6.87 27.33 73.55
CA LEU A 5 7.01 28.24 72.43
C LEU A 5 5.94 28.00 71.35
N LEU A 6 5.53 29.10 70.70
CA LEU A 6 4.96 29.09 69.36
C LEU A 6 6.04 28.66 68.34
N THR A 7 5.70 27.71 67.48
CA THR A 7 6.40 27.46 66.21
C THR A 7 5.39 27.52 65.08
N ALA A 8 5.63 28.44 64.14
CA ALA A 8 4.87 28.61 62.91
C ALA A 8 5.12 27.43 61.95
N SER A 9 4.07 26.91 61.33
CA SER A 9 4.17 26.00 60.19
C SER A 9 3.60 26.69 58.95
N ALA A 10 4.49 27.04 58.02
CA ALA A 10 4.14 27.53 56.69
C ALA A 10 3.66 26.35 55.83
N ALA A 11 2.48 26.49 55.21
CA ALA A 11 1.96 25.55 54.24
C ALA A 11 2.69 25.74 52.90
N ILE A 12 3.45 24.73 52.47
CA ILE A 12 3.97 24.63 51.10
C ILE A 12 2.95 23.85 50.28
N ALA A 13 2.19 24.54 49.43
CA ALA A 13 1.41 23.91 48.38
C ALA A 13 2.34 23.58 47.20
N ALA A 14 2.76 22.32 47.10
CA ALA A 14 3.48 21.83 45.93
C ALA A 14 2.47 21.63 44.77
N ALA A 15 2.50 22.52 43.79
CA ALA A 15 1.84 22.32 42.51
C ALA A 15 2.59 21.22 41.75
N LEU A 16 2.06 20.00 41.76
CA LEU A 16 2.45 18.94 40.83
C LEU A 16 1.94 19.32 39.43
N ALA A 17 2.74 20.07 38.69
CA ALA A 17 2.56 20.22 37.25
C ALA A 17 2.83 18.86 36.60
N ALA A 18 1.78 18.23 36.08
CA ALA A 18 1.87 17.02 35.29
C ALA A 18 2.72 17.28 34.04
N CYS A 19 3.89 16.64 33.94
CA CYS A 19 4.62 16.51 32.68
C CYS A 19 3.87 15.54 31.76
N GLY A 20 2.82 16.04 31.10
CA GLY A 20 2.32 15.42 29.87
C GLY A 20 3.24 15.82 28.71
N PRO A 21 3.47 14.95 27.70
CA PRO A 21 4.16 15.36 26.49
C PRO A 21 3.39 16.54 25.86
N ALA A 22 4.11 17.61 25.54
CA ALA A 22 3.52 18.74 24.83
C ALA A 22 2.99 18.27 23.47
N PRO A 23 1.82 18.74 23.01
CA PRO A 23 1.33 18.43 21.67
C PRO A 23 2.37 18.89 20.63
N ALA A 24 2.65 18.07 19.63
CA ALA A 24 3.53 18.47 18.54
C ALA A 24 2.98 19.74 17.88
N GLN A 25 3.82 20.78 17.81
CA GLN A 25 3.51 21.94 17.01
C GLN A 25 3.63 21.57 15.52
N PRO A 26 2.69 22.00 14.66
CA PRO A 26 2.87 21.88 13.21
C PRO A 26 4.21 22.50 12.82
N GLY A 27 5.07 21.72 12.16
CA GLY A 27 6.38 22.19 11.73
C GLY A 27 6.26 23.46 10.87
N GLN A 28 7.20 24.40 11.02
CA GLN A 28 7.28 25.56 10.11
C GLN A 28 7.51 25.05 8.68
N ALA A 29 6.72 25.54 7.72
CA ALA A 29 6.88 25.23 6.31
C ALA A 29 8.29 25.65 5.85
N GLY A 30 9.15 24.66 5.60
CA GLY A 30 10.53 24.86 5.17
C GLY A 30 10.71 24.70 3.66
N ALA A 31 11.97 24.79 3.21
CA ALA A 31 12.34 24.40 1.85
C ALA A 31 11.95 22.92 1.60
N PRO A 32 11.75 22.51 0.34
CA PRO A 32 11.45 21.12 0.01
C PRO A 32 12.55 20.17 0.49
N VAL A 33 12.16 18.98 0.97
CA VAL A 33 13.12 17.95 1.42
C VAL A 33 13.97 17.42 0.25
N GLU A 34 13.35 17.27 -0.93
CA GLU A 34 14.04 16.82 -2.15
C GLU A 34 14.81 17.97 -2.80
N THR A 35 16.13 17.82 -2.88
CA THR A 35 17.07 18.82 -3.39
C THR A 35 17.79 18.39 -4.67
N ARG A 36 17.67 17.11 -5.08
CA ARG A 36 18.26 16.59 -6.32
C ARG A 36 17.60 17.22 -7.55
N PRO A 37 18.28 17.30 -8.70
CA PRO A 37 17.66 17.73 -9.95
C PRO A 37 16.51 16.79 -10.38
N PRO A 38 15.41 17.32 -10.94
CA PRO A 38 14.34 16.50 -11.52
C PRO A 38 14.87 15.65 -12.70
N ASN A 39 14.29 14.46 -12.92
CA ASN A 39 14.58 13.66 -14.10
C ASN A 39 14.01 14.30 -15.36
N ALA A 40 12.80 14.86 -15.29
CA ALA A 40 12.13 15.50 -16.42
C ALA A 40 11.91 17.01 -16.14
N PRO A 41 12.97 17.85 -16.21
CA PRO A 41 12.89 19.28 -15.84
C PRO A 41 11.89 20.09 -16.68
N GLU A 42 11.55 19.61 -17.88
CA GLU A 42 10.62 20.27 -18.80
C GLU A 42 9.14 20.02 -18.41
N GLN A 43 8.87 19.00 -17.60
CA GLN A 43 7.52 18.66 -17.13
C GLN A 43 7.10 19.62 -16.02
N LYS A 44 5.85 20.09 -16.09
CA LYS A 44 5.29 21.06 -15.15
C LYS A 44 4.18 20.46 -14.32
N PRO A 45 4.13 20.73 -13.00
CA PRO A 45 3.02 20.31 -12.15
C PRO A 45 1.71 20.95 -12.60
N ALA A 46 0.59 20.27 -12.37
CA ALA A 46 -0.76 20.76 -12.59
C ALA A 46 -1.17 21.89 -11.64
N PHE A 47 -0.62 21.90 -10.43
CA PHE A 47 -0.88 22.94 -9.44
C PHE A 47 0.33 23.20 -8.53
N ALA A 48 0.36 24.37 -7.90
CA ALA A 48 1.44 24.74 -6.99
C ALA A 48 1.52 23.75 -5.81
N GLY A 49 2.73 23.27 -5.52
CA GLY A 49 2.98 22.34 -4.41
C GLY A 49 2.69 20.86 -4.70
N GLN A 50 2.24 20.50 -5.91
CA GLN A 50 2.04 19.09 -6.31
C GLN A 50 3.34 18.27 -6.30
N THR A 51 4.48 18.93 -6.48
CA THR A 51 5.80 18.35 -6.27
C THR A 51 6.68 19.33 -5.55
N ARG A 52 7.74 18.84 -4.91
CA ARG A 52 8.66 19.64 -4.07
C ARG A 52 7.88 20.54 -3.12
N GLY A 53 6.91 19.94 -2.43
CA GLY A 53 6.16 20.63 -1.39
C GLY A 53 7.07 21.04 -0.22
N PRO A 54 6.66 22.02 0.59
CA PRO A 54 7.44 22.48 1.73
C PRO A 54 7.74 21.32 2.69
N GLY A 55 9.00 21.21 3.10
CA GLY A 55 9.41 20.21 4.09
C GLY A 55 8.81 20.51 5.46
N LEU A 56 8.47 19.44 6.19
CA LEU A 56 8.11 19.50 7.60
C LEU A 56 9.29 19.02 8.43
N SER A 57 9.78 19.88 9.32
CA SER A 57 10.77 19.51 10.33
C SER A 57 10.06 19.06 11.61
N SER A 58 10.44 17.90 12.12
CA SER A 58 10.01 17.41 13.43
C SER A 58 11.23 17.14 14.31
N ASN A 59 11.13 17.49 15.59
CA ASN A 59 12.14 17.15 16.59
C ASN A 59 11.96 15.72 17.15
N THR A 60 10.99 14.97 16.64
CA THR A 60 10.75 13.58 17.01
C THR A 60 11.85 12.69 16.45
N ILE A 61 12.68 12.15 17.34
CA ILE A 61 13.66 11.12 16.99
C ILE A 61 12.98 9.76 17.13
N GLY A 62 12.75 9.08 16.00
CA GLY A 62 12.23 7.71 16.01
C GLY A 62 13.22 6.75 16.67
N GLN A 63 12.73 5.90 17.57
CA GLN A 63 13.47 4.73 18.05
C GLN A 63 13.04 3.50 17.26
N TYR A 64 13.98 2.61 16.96
CA TYR A 64 13.68 1.33 16.31
C TYR A 64 14.19 0.17 17.16
N GLN A 65 13.46 -0.94 17.10
CA GLN A 65 13.86 -2.22 17.70
C GLN A 65 13.75 -3.30 16.63
N VAL A 66 14.79 -4.12 16.50
CA VAL A 66 14.77 -5.28 15.59
C VAL A 66 13.94 -6.39 16.25
N LEU A 67 12.78 -6.69 15.68
CA LEU A 67 11.89 -7.76 16.16
C LEU A 67 12.27 -9.13 15.60
N ALA A 68 12.76 -9.17 14.37
CA ALA A 68 13.19 -10.38 13.68
C ALA A 68 14.27 -10.05 12.63
N SER A 69 15.09 -11.05 12.31
CA SER A 69 16.09 -11.00 11.25
C SER A 69 16.11 -12.31 10.45
N GLY A 70 16.83 -12.34 9.33
CA GLY A 70 16.92 -13.53 8.48
C GLY A 70 15.69 -13.79 7.59
N LEU A 71 14.82 -12.79 7.43
CA LEU A 71 13.71 -12.82 6.47
C LEU A 71 14.26 -12.70 5.04
N ASP A 72 13.69 -13.46 4.11
CA ASP A 72 14.04 -13.44 2.69
C ASP A 72 13.07 -12.55 1.92
N HIS A 73 13.50 -11.30 1.65
CA HIS A 73 12.70 -10.29 0.96
C HIS A 73 11.26 -10.18 1.51
N PRO A 74 11.09 -9.80 2.80
CA PRO A 74 9.75 -9.63 3.37
C PRO A 74 8.97 -8.56 2.60
N TRP A 75 7.70 -8.81 2.32
CA TRP A 75 6.87 -7.94 1.46
C TRP A 75 5.74 -7.25 2.22
N ALA A 76 5.01 -7.98 3.08
CA ALA A 76 3.92 -7.44 3.90
C ALA A 76 3.88 -8.05 5.30
N LEU A 77 3.17 -7.34 6.18
CA LEU A 77 2.92 -7.69 7.56
C LEU A 77 1.42 -7.56 7.87
N ALA A 78 0.85 -8.52 8.61
CA ALA A 78 -0.49 -8.39 9.19
C ALA A 78 -0.47 -8.77 10.67
N PHE A 79 -0.95 -7.89 11.53
CA PHE A 79 -1.02 -8.12 12.98
C PHE A 79 -2.24 -8.96 13.33
N LEU A 80 -2.03 -10.12 13.95
CA LEU A 80 -3.13 -10.92 14.49
C LEU A 80 -3.68 -10.27 15.77
N PRO A 81 -4.98 -10.41 16.08
CA PRO A 81 -5.56 -9.92 17.34
C PRO A 81 -4.90 -10.51 18.59
N THR A 82 -4.32 -11.69 18.44
CA THR A 82 -3.57 -12.36 19.49
C THR A 82 -2.18 -11.76 19.72
N GLY A 83 -1.64 -10.97 18.79
CA GLY A 83 -0.38 -10.22 18.90
C GLY A 83 0.81 -10.79 18.15
N GLU A 84 0.68 -11.96 17.52
CA GLU A 84 1.61 -12.44 16.51
C GLU A 84 1.47 -11.65 15.21
N ILE A 85 2.51 -11.69 14.37
CA ILE A 85 2.56 -10.97 13.10
C ILE A 85 2.73 -11.98 11.97
N LEU A 86 1.85 -11.94 10.97
CA LEU A 86 2.05 -12.64 9.71
C LEU A 86 3.07 -11.88 8.88
N VAL A 87 4.03 -12.59 8.28
CA VAL A 87 5.05 -12.01 7.40
C VAL A 87 5.07 -12.79 6.09
N THR A 88 4.83 -12.12 4.97
CA THR A 88 5.06 -12.70 3.64
C THR A 88 6.50 -12.47 3.21
N GLU A 89 7.12 -13.49 2.67
CA GLU A 89 8.44 -13.46 2.05
C GLU A 89 8.27 -13.68 0.55
N ARG A 90 8.80 -12.77 -0.28
CA ARG A 90 8.59 -12.78 -1.74
C ARG A 90 8.99 -14.11 -2.38
N ALA A 91 9.93 -14.84 -1.78
CA ALA A 91 10.33 -16.19 -2.17
C ALA A 91 9.20 -17.25 -2.12
N GLY A 92 7.98 -16.90 -1.67
CA GLY A 92 6.83 -17.80 -1.67
C GLY A 92 6.49 -18.39 -0.30
N ARG A 93 6.92 -17.74 0.80
CA ARG A 93 6.71 -18.25 2.17
C ARG A 93 5.89 -17.27 2.99
N LEU A 94 4.89 -17.78 3.69
CA LEU A 94 4.23 -17.08 4.79
C LEU A 94 4.82 -17.58 6.11
N ARG A 95 5.13 -16.66 7.03
CA ARG A 95 5.69 -16.96 8.35
C ARG A 95 4.82 -16.32 9.44
N VAL A 96 4.82 -16.90 10.63
CA VAL A 96 4.27 -16.28 11.83
C VAL A 96 5.45 -15.84 12.70
N LEU A 97 5.54 -14.55 12.98
CA LEU A 97 6.44 -13.99 13.98
C LEU A 97 5.70 -13.93 15.31
N THR A 98 6.20 -14.70 16.28
CA THR A 98 5.64 -14.77 17.63
C THR A 98 6.03 -13.53 18.45
N LYS A 99 5.32 -13.32 19.57
CA LYS A 99 5.58 -12.19 20.49
C LYS A 99 6.98 -12.17 21.08
N ASP A 100 7.62 -13.33 21.19
CA ASP A 100 9.00 -13.48 21.67
C ASP A 100 10.04 -13.36 20.54
N GLY A 101 9.64 -12.91 19.34
CA GLY A 101 10.54 -12.63 18.22
C GLY A 101 10.98 -13.86 17.43
N LYS A 102 10.29 -15.00 17.56
CA LYS A 102 10.63 -16.24 16.83
C LYS A 102 9.78 -16.39 15.57
N LEU A 103 10.41 -16.83 14.49
CA LEU A 103 9.72 -17.19 13.26
C LEU A 103 9.30 -18.66 13.30
N SER A 104 8.02 -18.94 13.02
CA SER A 104 7.51 -20.30 12.79
C SER A 104 8.19 -20.95 11.58
N PRO A 105 8.04 -22.27 11.34
CA PRO A 105 8.19 -22.84 10.00
C PRO A 105 7.29 -22.12 8.98
N ALA A 106 7.54 -22.32 7.68
CA ALA A 106 6.65 -21.80 6.64
C ALA A 106 5.22 -22.35 6.83
N VAL A 107 4.23 -21.46 6.72
CA VAL A 107 2.82 -21.85 6.77
C VAL A 107 2.51 -22.70 5.55
N ALA A 108 2.03 -23.93 5.78
CA ALA A 108 1.70 -24.86 4.71
C ALA A 108 0.37 -24.51 4.03
N GLY A 109 0.17 -24.96 2.78
CA GLY A 109 -1.10 -24.85 2.05
C GLY A 109 -1.23 -23.64 1.14
N LEU A 110 -0.20 -22.80 1.02
CA LEU A 110 -0.14 -21.78 -0.04
C LEU A 110 -0.17 -22.45 -1.43
N PRO A 111 -0.78 -21.81 -2.45
CA PRO A 111 -0.66 -22.23 -3.83
C PRO A 111 0.78 -22.04 -4.34
N ASP A 112 1.10 -22.63 -5.49
CA ASP A 112 2.38 -22.40 -6.16
C ASP A 112 2.55 -20.92 -6.50
N VAL A 113 3.75 -20.40 -6.20
CA VAL A 113 4.09 -18.99 -6.35
C VAL A 113 5.16 -18.83 -7.42
N PHE A 114 4.91 -17.93 -8.39
CA PHE A 114 5.93 -17.49 -9.34
C PHE A 114 6.86 -16.46 -8.68
N ALA A 115 7.96 -16.93 -8.10
CA ALA A 115 8.96 -16.08 -7.45
C ALA A 115 10.08 -15.69 -8.44
N SER A 116 9.87 -14.62 -9.20
CA SER A 116 10.88 -14.07 -10.13
C SER A 116 10.70 -12.57 -10.33
N GLY A 117 11.80 -11.83 -10.44
CA GLY A 117 11.80 -10.37 -10.54
C GLY A 117 11.08 -9.72 -9.36
N GLN A 118 10.00 -8.99 -9.64
CA GLN A 118 9.11 -8.38 -8.64
C GLN A 118 7.98 -9.32 -8.19
N GLY A 119 7.82 -10.48 -8.84
CA GLY A 119 6.80 -11.47 -8.52
C GLY A 119 7.19 -12.34 -7.32
N GLY A 120 6.18 -12.88 -6.65
CA GLY A 120 6.35 -13.70 -5.46
C GLY A 120 5.07 -13.79 -4.64
N LEU A 121 5.20 -14.16 -3.36
CA LEU A 121 4.13 -13.95 -2.38
C LEU A 121 4.18 -12.47 -1.96
N LEU A 122 3.08 -11.77 -2.14
CA LEU A 122 3.02 -10.32 -2.00
C LEU A 122 2.30 -9.97 -0.70
N ASP A 123 1.08 -9.44 -0.76
CA ASP A 123 0.41 -8.92 0.42
C ASP A 123 -0.23 -10.01 1.28
N VAL A 124 -0.48 -9.67 2.54
CA VAL A 124 -1.34 -10.45 3.42
C VAL A 124 -2.21 -9.51 4.24
N THR A 125 -3.50 -9.79 4.34
CA THR A 125 -4.43 -9.05 5.18
C THR A 125 -5.42 -9.99 5.84
N LEU A 126 -6.01 -9.54 6.95
CA LEU A 126 -7.01 -10.31 7.68
C LEU A 126 -8.40 -9.94 7.19
N ASP A 127 -9.31 -10.91 7.18
CA ASP A 127 -10.73 -10.62 7.07
C ASP A 127 -11.17 -9.66 8.20
N PRO A 128 -12.05 -8.67 7.96
CA PRO A 128 -12.58 -7.83 9.04
C PRO A 128 -13.22 -8.63 10.18
N ALA A 129 -13.72 -9.84 9.91
CA ALA A 129 -14.27 -10.76 10.90
C ALA A 129 -13.28 -11.87 11.35
N TYR A 130 -11.97 -11.68 11.17
CA TYR A 130 -10.92 -12.67 11.48
C TYR A 130 -11.04 -13.29 12.87
N ALA A 131 -11.43 -12.51 13.88
CA ALA A 131 -11.61 -13.00 15.26
C ALA A 131 -12.60 -14.17 15.38
N THR A 132 -13.48 -14.36 14.40
CA THR A 132 -14.49 -15.43 14.37
C THR A 132 -14.26 -16.44 13.25
N ASN A 133 -13.83 -16.01 12.07
CA ASN A 133 -13.72 -16.87 10.89
C ASN A 133 -12.28 -17.35 10.61
N HIS A 134 -11.28 -16.69 11.19
CA HIS A 134 -9.84 -16.91 10.97
C HIS A 134 -9.41 -16.85 9.50
N LEU A 135 -10.14 -16.12 8.66
CA LEU A 135 -9.82 -15.99 7.24
C LEU A 135 -8.73 -14.93 7.02
N ILE A 136 -7.71 -15.31 6.26
CA ILE A 136 -6.72 -14.39 5.73
C ILE A 136 -6.79 -14.38 4.21
N TYR A 137 -6.37 -13.25 3.63
CA TYR A 137 -6.29 -13.01 2.20
C TYR A 137 -4.84 -12.70 1.86
N TRP A 138 -4.38 -13.21 0.72
CA TRP A 138 -3.05 -12.89 0.22
C TRP A 138 -3.08 -12.72 -1.29
N SER A 139 -2.18 -11.88 -1.78
CA SER A 139 -1.90 -11.75 -3.19
C SER A 139 -0.58 -12.41 -3.53
N TYR A 140 -0.48 -12.94 -4.74
CA TYR A 140 0.73 -13.60 -5.22
C TYR A 140 0.84 -13.53 -6.74
N ALA A 141 2.05 -13.70 -7.26
CA ALA A 141 2.27 -13.92 -8.68
C ALA A 141 1.92 -15.38 -9.02
N GLU A 142 0.93 -15.58 -9.88
CA GLU A 142 0.49 -16.89 -10.33
C GLU A 142 0.94 -17.11 -11.78
N ALA A 143 1.76 -18.14 -12.02
CA ALA A 143 2.12 -18.57 -13.38
C ALA A 143 0.97 -19.32 -14.05
N ASP A 144 0.94 -19.28 -15.38
CA ASP A 144 0.11 -20.11 -16.24
C ASP A 144 0.86 -20.34 -17.55
N GLY A 145 1.51 -21.49 -17.66
CA GLY A 145 2.45 -21.76 -18.75
C GLY A 145 3.57 -20.72 -18.82
N GLY A 146 3.74 -20.09 -19.99
CA GLY A 146 4.75 -19.04 -20.21
C GLY A 146 4.34 -17.63 -19.78
N VAL A 147 3.13 -17.44 -19.25
CA VAL A 147 2.64 -16.13 -18.81
C VAL A 147 2.36 -16.13 -17.31
N ASN A 148 2.24 -14.94 -16.71
CA ASN A 148 1.93 -14.81 -15.30
C ASN A 148 1.18 -13.49 -14.99
N GLY A 149 0.61 -13.41 -13.81
CA GLY A 149 -0.12 -12.22 -13.34
C GLY A 149 -0.47 -12.31 -11.86
N THR A 150 -0.97 -11.21 -11.31
CA THR A 150 -1.38 -11.16 -9.90
C THR A 150 -2.64 -12.01 -9.69
N ALA A 151 -2.66 -12.82 -8.64
CA ALA A 151 -3.84 -13.54 -8.16
C ALA A 151 -4.07 -13.23 -6.69
N VAL A 152 -5.32 -13.38 -6.24
CA VAL A 152 -5.72 -13.23 -4.84
C VAL A 152 -6.41 -14.49 -4.38
N ALA A 153 -5.97 -15.01 -3.25
CA ALA A 153 -6.55 -16.16 -2.60
C ALA A 153 -6.88 -15.85 -1.14
N ARG A 154 -7.75 -16.69 -0.58
CA ARG A 154 -8.12 -16.66 0.83
C ARG A 154 -8.12 -18.06 1.41
N GLY A 155 -8.02 -18.16 2.73
CA GLY A 155 -8.05 -19.42 3.44
C GLY A 155 -8.10 -19.21 4.95
N LYS A 156 -8.49 -20.26 5.67
CA LYS A 156 -8.53 -20.25 7.13
C LYS A 156 -7.13 -20.51 7.68
N LEU A 157 -6.61 -19.57 8.47
CA LEU A 157 -5.33 -19.75 9.15
C LEU A 157 -5.51 -20.61 10.42
N VAL A 158 -4.75 -21.70 10.50
CA VAL A 158 -4.63 -22.55 11.69
C VAL A 158 -3.24 -22.39 12.27
N LEU A 159 -3.17 -21.82 13.47
CA LEU A 159 -1.93 -21.64 14.22
C LEU A 159 -1.52 -22.92 14.96
N GLY A 160 -0.23 -23.02 15.30
CA GLY A 160 0.35 -24.13 16.03
C GLY A 160 1.85 -24.25 15.76
N ALA A 161 2.47 -25.35 16.21
CA ALA A 161 3.89 -25.61 15.93
C ALA A 161 4.18 -25.75 14.42
N ALA A 162 3.20 -26.22 13.65
CA ALA A 162 3.22 -26.29 12.19
C ALA A 162 1.97 -25.56 11.65
N PRO A 163 2.03 -24.23 11.46
CA PRO A 163 0.88 -23.47 10.99
C PRO A 163 0.52 -23.84 9.55
N LYS A 164 -0.77 -23.77 9.21
CA LYS A 164 -1.28 -24.12 7.88
C LYS A 164 -2.49 -23.29 7.48
N LEU A 165 -2.78 -23.30 6.18
CA LEU A 165 -4.00 -22.78 5.59
C LEU A 165 -4.95 -23.92 5.24
N GLU A 166 -6.21 -23.77 5.60
CA GLU A 166 -7.29 -24.69 5.25
C GLU A 166 -8.30 -24.00 4.32
N ASN A 167 -8.99 -24.79 3.48
CA ASN A 167 -10.03 -24.30 2.57
C ASN A 167 -9.54 -23.16 1.66
N VAL A 168 -8.33 -23.32 1.10
CA VAL A 168 -7.73 -22.31 0.22
C VAL A 168 -8.54 -22.18 -1.07
N GLN A 169 -8.88 -20.94 -1.41
CA GLN A 169 -9.65 -20.59 -2.60
C GLN A 169 -9.01 -19.39 -3.28
N VAL A 170 -8.73 -19.52 -4.59
CA VAL A 170 -8.36 -18.36 -5.43
C VAL A 170 -9.65 -17.64 -5.83
N ILE A 171 -9.78 -16.39 -5.40
CA ILE A 171 -11.02 -15.60 -5.56
C ILE A 171 -10.93 -14.55 -6.67
N TRP A 172 -9.73 -14.22 -7.13
CA TRP A 172 -9.53 -13.28 -8.23
C TRP A 172 -8.21 -13.53 -8.96
N ARG A 173 -8.18 -13.25 -10.26
CA ARG A 173 -6.99 -13.33 -11.13
C ARG A 173 -6.92 -12.13 -12.07
N GLN A 174 -5.74 -11.55 -12.18
CA GLN A 174 -5.44 -10.55 -13.20
C GLN A 174 -5.58 -11.16 -14.59
N ALA A 175 -6.20 -10.41 -15.50
CA ALA A 175 -6.52 -10.86 -16.84
C ALA A 175 -6.31 -9.72 -17.86
N PRO A 176 -5.65 -9.99 -19.01
CA PRO A 176 -4.89 -11.22 -19.29
C PRO A 176 -3.64 -11.37 -18.41
N LYS A 177 -3.12 -12.59 -18.30
CA LYS A 177 -1.75 -12.82 -17.85
C LYS A 177 -0.78 -12.51 -18.99
N MET A 178 0.43 -12.07 -18.65
CA MET A 178 1.44 -11.70 -19.63
C MET A 178 2.82 -12.25 -19.24
N ASP A 179 3.68 -12.48 -20.23
CA ASP A 179 5.07 -12.87 -20.00
C ASP A 179 5.88 -11.65 -19.54
N SER A 180 5.93 -11.46 -18.22
CA SER A 180 6.73 -10.43 -17.55
C SER A 180 6.95 -10.78 -16.09
N ALA A 181 8.11 -10.42 -15.53
CA ALA A 181 8.42 -10.56 -14.11
C ALA A 181 8.33 -9.23 -13.34
N LEU A 182 7.65 -8.22 -13.90
CA LEU A 182 7.57 -6.86 -13.35
C LEU A 182 6.11 -6.39 -13.21
N HIS A 183 5.91 -5.37 -12.36
CA HIS A 183 4.67 -4.63 -12.17
C HIS A 183 3.45 -5.50 -11.87
N PHE A 184 3.48 -6.16 -10.71
CA PHE A 184 2.35 -6.93 -10.18
C PHE A 184 1.36 -6.06 -9.38
N GLY A 185 1.82 -4.93 -8.83
CA GLY A 185 1.11 -4.28 -7.73
C GLY A 185 0.95 -5.26 -6.56
N GLY A 186 -0.29 -5.51 -6.14
CA GLY A 186 -0.65 -6.62 -5.26
C GLY A 186 -1.12 -6.22 -3.87
N ARG A 187 -1.24 -4.93 -3.54
CA ARG A 187 -1.74 -4.52 -2.23
C ARG A 187 -3.23 -4.83 -2.07
N LEU A 188 -3.63 -5.25 -0.89
CA LEU A 188 -4.97 -5.67 -0.49
C LEU A 188 -5.46 -4.77 0.65
N VAL A 189 -6.61 -4.13 0.47
CA VAL A 189 -7.19 -3.25 1.50
C VAL A 189 -8.68 -3.53 1.61
N PHE A 190 -9.12 -3.96 2.80
CA PHE A 190 -10.55 -4.04 3.08
C PHE A 190 -11.12 -2.65 3.32
N ALA A 191 -12.10 -2.27 2.50
CA ALA A 191 -12.93 -1.10 2.69
C ALA A 191 -13.85 -1.26 3.92
N ARG A 192 -14.34 -0.14 4.45
CA ARG A 192 -15.23 -0.11 5.63
C ARG A 192 -16.55 -0.86 5.42
N ASP A 193 -16.98 -1.00 4.17
CA ASP A 193 -18.17 -1.74 3.76
C ASP A 193 -17.91 -3.25 3.51
N GLY A 194 -16.73 -3.74 3.88
CA GLY A 194 -16.33 -5.14 3.75
C GLY A 194 -15.94 -5.58 2.34
N LYS A 195 -15.84 -4.65 1.37
CA LYS A 195 -15.29 -4.95 0.04
C LYS A 195 -13.76 -4.96 0.09
N LEU A 196 -13.16 -5.70 -0.81
CA LEU A 196 -11.72 -5.81 -0.93
C LEU A 196 -11.24 -5.03 -2.15
N PHE A 197 -10.37 -4.05 -1.91
CA PHE A 197 -9.57 -3.42 -2.95
C PHE A 197 -8.32 -4.25 -3.24
N ILE A 198 -8.00 -4.40 -4.53
CA ILE A 198 -6.78 -5.06 -5.02
C ILE A 198 -6.09 -4.09 -5.97
N THR A 199 -4.82 -3.79 -5.71
CA THR A 199 -4.02 -2.96 -6.60
C THR A 199 -3.27 -3.80 -7.63
N THR A 200 -3.14 -3.30 -8.86
CA THR A 200 -2.43 -4.02 -9.93
C THR A 200 -1.42 -3.13 -10.64
N GLY A 201 -0.42 -3.74 -11.28
CA GLY A 201 0.48 -3.09 -12.22
C GLY A 201 0.21 -3.51 -13.67
N GLU A 202 0.76 -2.78 -14.63
CA GLU A 202 0.55 -3.01 -16.06
C GLU A 202 1.57 -3.93 -16.75
N ARG A 203 2.43 -4.61 -15.96
CA ARG A 203 3.39 -5.64 -16.41
C ARG A 203 4.68 -5.12 -17.06
N SER A 204 4.93 -3.82 -17.16
CA SER A 204 6.20 -3.22 -17.63
C SER A 204 6.64 -3.61 -19.05
N ILE A 205 5.71 -4.04 -19.89
CA ILE A 205 5.98 -4.41 -21.29
C ILE A 205 5.07 -3.59 -22.20
N LEU A 206 5.52 -3.27 -23.42
CA LEU A 206 4.74 -2.41 -24.33
C LEU A 206 3.28 -2.88 -24.54
N PRO A 207 3.01 -4.19 -24.73
CA PRO A 207 1.62 -4.66 -24.85
C PRO A 207 0.80 -4.53 -23.56
N GLY A 208 1.46 -4.52 -22.39
CA GLY A 208 0.84 -4.35 -21.08
C GLY A 208 0.54 -2.89 -20.76
N ARG A 209 1.44 -1.99 -21.17
CA ARG A 209 1.34 -0.54 -20.94
C ARG A 209 0.02 0.04 -21.42
N VAL A 210 -0.40 -0.32 -22.64
CA VAL A 210 -1.66 0.16 -23.22
C VAL A 210 -2.89 -0.37 -22.48
N GLN A 211 -2.79 -1.54 -21.83
CA GLN A 211 -3.92 -2.14 -21.10
C GLN A 211 -4.33 -1.31 -19.89
N ALA A 212 -3.45 -0.44 -19.35
CA ALA A 212 -3.81 0.49 -18.28
C ALA A 212 -5.03 1.36 -18.65
N GLN A 213 -5.21 1.65 -19.94
CA GLN A 213 -6.33 2.44 -20.47
C GLN A 213 -7.53 1.60 -20.93
N HIS A 214 -7.37 0.29 -21.08
CA HIS A 214 -8.44 -0.58 -21.55
C HIS A 214 -9.31 -1.08 -20.40
N LEU A 215 -10.63 -1.12 -20.62
CA LEU A 215 -11.61 -1.59 -19.65
C LEU A 215 -11.84 -3.11 -19.73
N ASP A 216 -11.42 -3.79 -20.80
CA ASP A 216 -11.54 -5.25 -20.96
C ASP A 216 -10.37 -6.03 -20.32
N ALA A 217 -9.49 -5.33 -19.60
CA ALA A 217 -8.33 -5.87 -18.92
C ALA A 217 -8.17 -5.30 -17.50
N THR A 218 -7.53 -6.06 -16.61
CA THR A 218 -7.30 -5.67 -15.20
C THR A 218 -5.84 -5.29 -14.88
N LEU A 219 -5.09 -4.93 -15.93
CA LEU A 219 -3.73 -4.40 -15.84
C LEU A 219 -3.75 -2.90 -15.56
N GLY A 220 -2.97 -2.44 -14.59
CA GLY A 220 -2.90 -1.01 -14.24
C GLY A 220 -4.22 -0.45 -13.71
N LYS A 221 -4.85 -1.17 -12.77
CA LYS A 221 -6.17 -0.87 -12.21
C LYS A 221 -6.13 -0.91 -10.67
N VAL A 222 -7.08 -0.21 -10.05
CA VAL A 222 -7.61 -0.63 -8.76
C VAL A 222 -8.86 -1.47 -9.02
N ILE A 223 -8.94 -2.62 -8.37
CA ILE A 223 -10.04 -3.58 -8.47
C ILE A 223 -10.81 -3.58 -7.16
N ARG A 224 -12.14 -3.67 -7.21
CA ARG A 224 -13.02 -3.79 -6.03
C ARG A 224 -13.91 -5.03 -6.17
N ILE A 225 -13.78 -5.97 -5.23
CA ILE A 225 -14.57 -7.21 -5.17
C ILE A 225 -15.23 -7.37 -3.80
N ASN A 226 -16.24 -8.24 -3.70
CA ASN A 226 -16.71 -8.74 -2.41
C ASN A 226 -15.65 -9.66 -1.77
N ALA A 227 -15.73 -9.87 -0.46
CA ALA A 227 -14.82 -10.75 0.29
C ALA A 227 -14.80 -12.21 -0.24
N ASP A 228 -15.83 -12.64 -0.96
CA ASP A 228 -15.90 -13.98 -1.58
C ASP A 228 -15.43 -14.04 -3.04
N GLY A 229 -14.99 -12.92 -3.62
CA GLY A 229 -14.61 -12.84 -5.03
C GLY A 229 -15.73 -12.42 -5.97
N SER A 230 -16.98 -12.39 -5.50
CA SER A 230 -18.10 -11.92 -6.33
C SER A 230 -18.02 -10.41 -6.59
N ILE A 231 -18.66 -9.95 -7.67
CA ILE A 231 -18.56 -8.56 -8.10
C ILE A 231 -19.64 -7.69 -7.41
N PRO A 232 -19.26 -6.57 -6.77
CA PRO A 232 -20.23 -5.62 -6.23
C PRO A 232 -21.09 -5.01 -7.35
N ALA A 233 -22.41 -5.03 -7.18
CA ALA A 233 -23.35 -4.53 -8.18
C ALA A 233 -23.29 -3.01 -8.39
N ASP A 234 -22.67 -2.29 -7.44
CA ASP A 234 -22.45 -0.85 -7.42
C ASP A 234 -21.08 -0.43 -7.99
N ASN A 235 -20.28 -1.37 -8.52
CA ASN A 235 -19.04 -1.02 -9.20
C ASN A 235 -19.29 -0.15 -10.44
N PRO A 236 -18.39 0.81 -10.74
CA PRO A 236 -18.60 1.83 -11.77
C PRO A 236 -18.76 1.26 -13.18
N PHE A 237 -18.17 0.09 -13.46
CA PHE A 237 -18.24 -0.57 -14.76
C PHE A 237 -19.07 -1.86 -14.76
N ALA A 238 -19.82 -2.14 -13.68
CA ALA A 238 -20.58 -3.40 -13.54
C ALA A 238 -21.60 -3.65 -14.66
N LYS A 239 -22.10 -2.58 -15.29
CA LYS A 239 -23.11 -2.61 -16.37
C LYS A 239 -22.57 -2.15 -17.72
N THR A 240 -21.26 -1.95 -17.82
CA THR A 240 -20.62 -1.46 -19.05
C THR A 240 -20.25 -2.65 -19.93
N ALA A 241 -20.88 -2.73 -21.12
CA ALA A 241 -20.63 -3.82 -22.05
C ALA A 241 -19.15 -3.86 -22.46
N GLY A 242 -18.53 -5.04 -22.37
CA GLY A 242 -17.12 -5.25 -22.70
C GLY A 242 -16.12 -4.86 -21.61
N ALA A 243 -16.56 -4.18 -20.54
CA ALA A 243 -15.69 -3.87 -19.41
C ALA A 243 -15.58 -5.04 -18.42
N LYS A 244 -14.46 -5.11 -17.72
CA LYS A 244 -14.27 -5.93 -16.52
C LYS A 244 -15.04 -5.28 -15.37
N PRO A 245 -16.10 -5.91 -14.87
CA PRO A 245 -17.01 -5.27 -13.92
C PRO A 245 -16.38 -5.05 -12.53
N GLU A 246 -15.24 -5.69 -12.24
CA GLU A 246 -14.46 -5.52 -11.03
C GLU A 246 -13.61 -4.24 -10.96
N ILE A 247 -13.46 -3.51 -12.08
CA ILE A 247 -12.64 -2.28 -12.12
C ILE A 247 -13.28 -1.20 -11.23
N TRP A 248 -12.47 -0.63 -10.34
CA TRP A 248 -12.79 0.56 -9.56
C TRP A 248 -12.23 1.82 -10.22
N SER A 249 -10.93 1.84 -10.52
CA SER A 249 -10.26 2.92 -11.25
C SER A 249 -9.25 2.34 -12.24
N LEU A 250 -8.81 3.17 -13.20
CA LEU A 250 -7.90 2.78 -14.27
C LEU A 250 -6.79 3.80 -14.51
N GLY A 251 -5.87 3.49 -15.43
CA GLY A 251 -4.77 4.39 -15.79
C GLY A 251 -3.64 4.42 -14.76
N HIS A 252 -3.34 3.29 -14.13
CA HIS A 252 -2.22 3.15 -13.20
C HIS A 252 -1.05 2.37 -13.83
N ARG A 253 0.17 2.64 -13.37
CA ARG A 253 1.40 1.97 -13.81
C ARG A 253 1.74 0.77 -12.93
N ASN A 254 2.10 1.01 -11.67
CA ASN A 254 2.51 -0.06 -10.74
C ASN A 254 2.29 0.36 -9.28
N ILE A 255 1.10 0.08 -8.76
CA ILE A 255 0.68 0.52 -7.43
C ILE A 255 1.30 -0.36 -6.34
N GLN A 256 2.20 0.20 -5.55
CA GLN A 256 2.94 -0.50 -4.49
C GLN A 256 2.29 -0.37 -3.12
N ALA A 257 1.58 0.72 -2.87
CA ALA A 257 0.95 1.00 -1.58
C ALA A 257 -0.52 1.32 -1.76
N ALA A 258 -1.30 0.96 -0.74
CA ALA A 258 -2.66 1.37 -0.57
C ALA A 258 -2.99 1.37 0.92
N ALA A 259 -3.73 2.37 1.37
CA ALA A 259 -4.25 2.45 2.73
C ALA A 259 -5.54 3.28 2.74
N LEU A 260 -6.37 3.08 3.76
CA LEU A 260 -7.51 3.97 4.00
C LEU A 260 -7.10 5.09 4.95
N ASP A 261 -7.58 6.29 4.68
CA ASP A 261 -7.49 7.41 5.60
C ASP A 261 -8.57 7.34 6.72
N SER A 262 -8.75 8.44 7.45
CA SER A 262 -9.72 8.53 8.54
C SER A 262 -11.18 8.69 8.07
N SER A 263 -11.44 9.16 6.85
CA SER A 263 -12.76 9.12 6.21
C SER A 263 -13.08 7.72 5.67
N GLY A 264 -12.06 6.88 5.50
CA GLY A 264 -12.19 5.52 4.94
C GLY A 264 -12.03 5.51 3.43
N GLU A 265 -11.46 6.56 2.86
CA GLU A 265 -11.21 6.70 1.44
C GLU A 265 -9.85 6.09 1.09
N LEU A 266 -9.75 5.55 -0.13
CA LEU A 266 -8.58 4.82 -0.57
C LEU A 266 -7.51 5.78 -1.09
N TRP A 267 -6.30 5.67 -0.53
CA TRP A 267 -5.12 6.34 -1.03
C TRP A 267 -4.14 5.29 -1.54
N THR A 268 -3.49 5.58 -2.66
CA THR A 268 -2.52 4.69 -3.29
C THR A 268 -1.22 5.40 -3.60
N VAL A 269 -0.14 4.64 -3.58
CA VAL A 269 1.16 5.10 -4.08
C VAL A 269 1.66 4.16 -5.16
N GLU A 270 2.11 4.73 -6.27
CA GLU A 270 2.59 3.97 -7.43
C GLU A 270 3.94 4.46 -7.94
N HIS A 271 4.65 3.53 -8.59
CA HIS A 271 5.93 3.82 -9.22
C HIS A 271 5.73 4.40 -10.61
N GLY A 272 6.34 5.57 -10.85
CA GLY A 272 6.53 6.16 -12.16
C GLY A 272 7.60 5.43 -12.97
N ALA A 273 7.92 5.96 -14.16
CA ALA A 273 9.00 5.44 -14.98
C ALA A 273 10.37 5.93 -14.44
N ARG A 274 11.07 6.78 -15.18
CA ARG A 274 12.18 7.56 -14.63
C ARG A 274 11.63 8.89 -14.13
N GLY A 275 11.42 8.97 -12.82
CA GLY A 275 10.63 10.04 -12.20
C GLY A 275 9.12 9.75 -12.25
N GLY A 276 8.34 10.59 -11.58
CA GLY A 276 6.88 10.54 -11.61
C GLY A 276 6.27 9.44 -10.75
N ASP A 277 6.88 9.11 -9.61
CA ASP A 277 6.15 8.33 -8.60
C ASP A 277 4.99 9.17 -8.09
N GLU A 278 3.85 8.56 -7.79
CA GLU A 278 2.62 9.30 -7.51
C GLU A 278 1.94 8.86 -6.22
N LEU A 279 1.39 9.82 -5.49
CA LEU A 279 0.35 9.65 -4.48
C LEU A 279 -0.99 10.01 -5.12
N ASN A 280 -1.88 9.03 -5.16
CA ASN A 280 -3.19 9.10 -5.79
C ASN A 280 -4.30 8.84 -4.76
N HIS A 281 -5.50 9.33 -5.04
CA HIS A 281 -6.73 9.05 -4.28
C HIS A 281 -7.76 8.41 -5.23
N PRO A 282 -7.73 7.08 -5.44
CA PRO A 282 -8.56 6.41 -6.44
C PRO A 282 -10.07 6.48 -6.19
N GLU A 283 -10.77 7.15 -7.10
CA GLU A 283 -12.22 7.32 -7.10
C GLU A 283 -12.91 6.41 -8.12
N PRO A 284 -14.18 6.05 -7.90
CA PRO A 284 -14.90 5.14 -8.77
C PRO A 284 -15.05 5.68 -10.20
N GLY A 285 -14.60 4.88 -11.16
CA GLY A 285 -14.68 5.15 -12.60
C GLY A 285 -13.61 6.11 -13.13
N LYS A 286 -12.75 6.63 -12.27
CA LYS A 286 -11.76 7.66 -12.63
C LYS A 286 -10.48 7.07 -13.24
N ASN A 287 -9.89 7.84 -14.17
CA ASN A 287 -8.72 7.45 -14.95
C ASN A 287 -7.50 8.28 -14.54
N TYR A 288 -6.47 7.63 -13.99
CA TYR A 288 -5.25 8.24 -13.45
C TYR A 288 -4.12 8.39 -14.46
N GLY A 289 -4.44 8.29 -15.77
CA GLY A 289 -3.56 8.84 -16.79
C GLY A 289 -2.65 7.85 -17.49
N TRP A 290 -2.00 6.95 -16.76
CA TRP A 290 -0.91 6.15 -17.32
C TRP A 290 -1.34 5.33 -18.56
N PRO A 291 -0.59 5.36 -19.69
CA PRO A 291 0.65 6.11 -19.94
C PRO A 291 0.45 7.48 -20.62
N VAL A 292 -0.80 7.89 -20.85
CA VAL A 292 -1.16 9.13 -21.58
C VAL A 292 -0.81 10.37 -20.75
N VAL A 293 -1.06 10.31 -19.45
CA VAL A 293 -0.63 11.33 -18.49
C VAL A 293 0.42 10.72 -17.56
N THR A 294 1.56 11.40 -17.41
CA THR A 294 2.70 10.94 -16.60
C THR A 294 3.61 12.09 -16.22
N TYR A 295 4.20 11.99 -15.03
CA TYR A 295 5.25 12.90 -14.52
C TYR A 295 6.65 12.27 -14.55
N GLY A 296 6.83 11.26 -15.41
CA GLY A 296 8.10 10.61 -15.66
C GLY A 296 8.44 10.52 -17.14
N GLU A 297 9.67 10.11 -17.42
CA GLU A 297 10.19 9.86 -18.77
C GLU A 297 10.63 8.39 -18.93
N GLU A 298 10.93 7.96 -20.16
CA GLU A 298 11.56 6.65 -20.36
C GLU A 298 12.91 6.61 -19.66
N TYR A 299 13.36 5.43 -19.22
CA TYR A 299 14.68 5.28 -18.61
C TYR A 299 15.85 5.70 -19.52
N SER A 300 15.61 5.82 -20.83
CA SER A 300 16.54 6.39 -21.80
C SER A 300 16.74 7.92 -21.71
N GLY A 301 15.90 8.62 -20.94
CA GLY A 301 15.85 10.08 -20.89
C GLY A 301 15.00 10.75 -21.97
N LYS A 302 14.28 9.94 -22.76
CA LYS A 302 13.32 10.46 -23.75
C LYS A 302 11.92 10.53 -23.15
N PRO A 303 11.06 11.45 -23.60
CA PRO A 303 9.65 11.42 -23.24
C PRO A 303 9.02 10.06 -23.54
N ILE A 304 8.06 9.66 -22.72
CA ILE A 304 7.18 8.53 -23.06
C ILE A 304 6.39 8.94 -24.32
N PRO A 305 6.29 8.08 -25.35
CA PRO A 305 5.59 8.43 -26.58
C PRO A 305 4.17 8.91 -26.32
N ASP A 306 3.82 10.05 -26.93
CA ASP A 306 2.50 10.70 -26.87
C ASP A 306 2.00 11.09 -25.46
N SER A 307 2.89 11.09 -24.46
CA SER A 307 2.54 11.44 -23.09
C SER A 307 2.52 12.95 -22.86
N VAL A 308 1.63 13.41 -21.99
CA VAL A 308 1.55 14.79 -21.49
C VAL A 308 1.48 14.80 -19.96
N THR A 309 1.63 15.95 -19.30
CA THR A 309 1.44 16.04 -17.83
C THR A 309 -0.01 16.34 -17.43
N GLN A 310 -0.82 16.88 -18.35
CA GLN A 310 -2.20 17.27 -18.10
C GLN A 310 -3.05 17.06 -19.36
N LYS A 311 -4.25 16.51 -19.18
CA LYS A 311 -5.23 16.29 -20.24
C LYS A 311 -6.63 16.13 -19.65
N ASP A 312 -7.63 16.75 -20.29
CA ASP A 312 -9.02 16.60 -19.88
C ASP A 312 -9.46 15.13 -19.90
N GLY A 313 -10.26 14.76 -18.89
CA GLY A 313 -10.74 13.39 -18.71
C GLY A 313 -9.79 12.47 -17.92
N PHE A 314 -8.66 13.01 -17.42
CA PHE A 314 -7.71 12.29 -16.57
C PHE A 314 -7.56 13.01 -15.23
N GLU A 315 -7.50 12.23 -14.16
CA GLU A 315 -7.24 12.73 -12.82
C GLU A 315 -5.74 13.00 -12.62
N GLN A 316 -5.46 13.97 -11.78
CA GLN A 316 -4.09 14.33 -11.40
C GLN A 316 -3.72 13.67 -10.08
N PRO A 317 -2.44 13.29 -9.89
CA PRO A 317 -1.99 12.85 -8.59
C PRO A 317 -2.05 14.00 -7.59
N PHE A 318 -2.35 13.66 -6.34
CA PHE A 318 -2.28 14.60 -5.23
C PHE A 318 -0.86 15.11 -5.04
N TYR A 319 0.12 14.22 -5.23
CA TYR A 319 1.52 14.56 -5.18
C TYR A 319 2.32 13.65 -6.11
N TYR A 320 3.38 14.16 -6.73
CA TYR A 320 4.34 13.33 -7.45
C TYR A 320 5.79 13.64 -7.06
N TRP A 321 6.65 12.62 -7.13
CA TRP A 321 8.09 12.73 -6.87
C TRP A 321 8.89 12.68 -8.17
N ASP A 322 9.74 13.69 -8.36
CA ASP A 322 10.76 13.73 -9.40
C ASP A 322 12.04 14.42 -8.88
N PRO A 323 13.18 13.71 -8.75
CA PRO A 323 13.46 12.35 -9.23
C PRO A 323 12.78 11.23 -8.44
N VAL A 324 12.70 10.04 -9.05
CA VAL A 324 12.12 8.81 -8.47
C VAL A 324 12.66 8.56 -7.04
N ILE A 325 11.77 8.15 -6.13
CA ILE A 325 12.12 7.69 -4.78
C ILE A 325 11.75 6.21 -4.56
N ALA A 326 10.99 5.62 -5.50
CA ALA A 326 10.48 4.26 -5.46
C ALA A 326 9.73 3.97 -4.14
N PRO A 327 8.69 4.75 -3.81
CA PRO A 327 7.98 4.60 -2.55
C PRO A 327 7.30 3.23 -2.46
N SER A 328 7.15 2.71 -1.24
CA SER A 328 6.61 1.36 -1.00
C SER A 328 5.44 1.42 -0.02
N GLY A 329 5.40 0.57 1.02
CA GLY A 329 4.30 0.53 1.98
C GLY A 329 3.99 1.90 2.59
N MET A 330 2.69 2.17 2.79
CA MET A 330 2.18 3.41 3.35
C MET A 330 1.24 3.09 4.50
N ALA A 331 1.26 3.92 5.54
CA ALA A 331 0.31 3.87 6.64
C ALA A 331 -0.07 5.30 7.05
N PHE A 332 -1.36 5.53 7.31
CA PHE A 332 -1.80 6.74 7.98
C PHE A 332 -1.59 6.59 9.48
N TYR A 333 -0.94 7.57 10.10
CA TYR A 333 -0.77 7.64 11.54
C TYR A 333 -1.87 8.53 12.14
N GLN A 334 -2.76 7.95 12.95
CA GLN A 334 -3.93 8.64 13.52
C GLN A 334 -3.97 8.62 15.06
N ALA A 335 -2.88 8.17 15.68
CA ALA A 335 -2.75 8.14 17.14
C ALA A 335 -2.08 9.42 17.67
N ASN A 336 -2.07 9.58 19.00
CA ASN A 336 -1.59 10.79 19.67
C ASN A 336 -0.12 10.70 20.13
N LEU A 337 0.67 9.72 19.68
CA LEU A 337 2.05 9.54 20.19
C LEU A 337 3.00 10.62 19.69
N PHE A 338 2.65 11.26 18.56
CA PHE A 338 3.39 12.35 17.94
C PHE A 338 2.47 13.55 17.79
#